data_AF-A0A9E4KDH9-F1
#
_entry.id   AF-A0A9E4KDH9-F1
#
_cell.length_a   1.000
_cell.length_b   1.000
_cell.length_c   1.000
_cell.angle_alpha   90.00
_cell.angle_beta   90.00
_cell.angle_gamma   90.00
#
_symmetry.space_group_name_H-M   'P 1'
#
loop_
_entity.id
_entity.type
_entity.pdbx_description
1 polymer ?
#
loop_
_entity_poly.entity_id
_entity_poly.type
_entity_poly.pdbx_seq_one_letter_code
_entity_poly.pdbx_strand_id
1 'polypeptide(L)'
;MQNCCSSTQCTDGSVAVSPEFRKALWIALIVNLIMFNIEIVGGLYASSVSLLADAVDFAGDAANYALSLSVLSLGLLWRARAALIKGMTMGAYGLLVVGKTAWASLYGSAPEAYTMGLIGLVALVANLSVAIMLYRFRDGDANMRSVWLCSRNDSIVNLMIILAALGVLGTETRWPDLFVAAVVSGLAISSAISIVVQARHEIATAEKTALSLPVTVKIDESK
;
A
#
# COMPACT_ATOMS: atom_id res chain seq x y z
N MET A 1 4.92 1.32 -20.81
CA MET A 1 4.66 2.77 -20.94
C MET A 1 3.52 3.15 -20.02
N GLN A 2 3.80 3.76 -18.88
CA GLN A 2 2.85 4.63 -18.19
C GLN A 2 3.69 5.63 -17.38
N ASN A 3 3.87 6.77 -18.02
CA ASN A 3 4.59 7.95 -17.55
C ASN A 3 3.79 8.61 -16.43
N CYS A 4 4.42 8.97 -15.32
CA CYS A 4 3.94 10.06 -14.46
C CYS A 4 5.09 10.63 -13.61
N CYS A 5 6.10 11.18 -14.30
CA CYS A 5 7.02 12.16 -13.72
C CYS A 5 7.22 13.27 -14.75
N SER A 6 6.40 14.32 -14.71
CA SER A 6 6.67 15.58 -15.39
C SER A 6 5.90 16.72 -14.71
N SER A 7 6.68 17.50 -13.94
CA SER A 7 6.68 18.97 -13.88
C SER A 7 5.43 19.75 -13.45
N THR A 8 5.67 20.52 -12.38
CA THR A 8 5.19 21.89 -12.14
C THR A 8 3.82 22.06 -11.50
N GLN A 9 3.83 22.18 -10.16
CA GLN A 9 3.23 23.33 -9.49
C GLN A 9 3.89 23.52 -8.11
N CYS A 10 4.75 24.53 -8.02
CA CYS A 10 5.20 25.11 -6.77
C CYS A 10 4.01 25.82 -6.11
N THR A 11 3.58 25.35 -4.95
CA THR A 11 3.00 26.22 -3.92
C THR A 11 3.55 25.78 -2.57
N ASP A 12 4.37 26.66 -1.99
CA ASP A 12 4.62 26.67 -0.55
C ASP A 12 3.28 26.82 0.17
N GLY A 13 3.07 26.02 1.21
CA GLY A 13 1.87 26.08 2.05
C GLY A 13 1.38 24.69 2.38
N SER A 14 1.41 24.35 3.66
CA SER A 14 0.70 23.20 4.22
C SER A 14 -0.75 23.23 3.72
N VAL A 15 -1.06 22.44 2.67
CA VAL A 15 -2.43 22.24 2.21
C VAL A 15 -3.16 21.60 3.37
N ALA A 16 -3.99 22.39 4.05
CA ALA A 16 -4.83 21.91 5.14
C ALA A 16 -5.73 20.83 4.56
N VAL A 17 -5.44 19.58 4.90
CA VAL A 17 -6.26 18.45 4.48
C VAL A 17 -7.67 18.64 4.99
N SER A 18 -8.64 18.49 4.10
CA SER A 18 -10.05 18.67 4.45
C SER A 18 -10.42 17.75 5.63
N PRO A 19 -11.19 18.23 6.62
CA PRO A 19 -11.64 17.40 7.74
C PRO A 19 -12.30 16.09 7.29
N GLU A 20 -12.94 16.11 6.13
CA GLU A 20 -13.59 14.97 5.52
C GLU A 20 -12.60 13.93 4.95
N PHE A 21 -11.46 14.35 4.39
CA PHE A 21 -10.41 13.42 3.94
C PHE A 21 -9.70 12.79 5.14
N ARG A 22 -9.45 13.58 6.19
CA ARG A 22 -8.89 13.06 7.46
C ARG A 22 -9.79 12.00 8.09
N LYS A 23 -11.11 12.21 8.09
CA LYS A 23 -12.09 11.20 8.54
C LYS A 23 -12.03 9.94 7.68
N ALA A 24 -11.96 10.09 6.35
CA ALA A 24 -11.85 8.95 5.44
C ALA A 24 -10.57 8.13 5.67
N LEU A 25 -9.43 8.78 5.91
CA LEU A 25 -8.17 8.10 6.24
C LEU A 25 -8.25 7.31 7.56
N TRP A 26 -8.91 7.84 8.58
CA TRP A 26 -9.13 7.10 9.84
C TRP A 26 -9.99 5.86 9.65
N ILE A 27 -11.07 5.99 8.86
CA ILE A 27 -11.93 4.84 8.53
C ILE A 27 -11.12 3.79 7.75
N ALA A 28 -10.38 4.22 6.72
CA ALA A 28 -9.53 3.32 5.92
C ALA A 28 -8.49 2.60 6.78
N LEU A 29 -7.82 3.31 7.70
CA LEU A 29 -6.87 2.74 8.66
C LEU A 29 -7.50 1.63 9.49
N ILE A 30 -8.65 1.90 10.12
CA ILE A 30 -9.31 0.93 11.01
C ILE A 30 -9.76 -0.30 10.21
N VAL A 31 -10.37 -0.10 9.04
CA VAL A 31 -10.82 -1.19 8.16
C VAL A 31 -9.64 -2.07 7.75
N ASN A 32 -8.53 -1.46 7.29
CA ASN A 32 -7.34 -2.20 6.88
C ASN A 32 -6.71 -2.96 8.05
N LEU A 33 -6.67 -2.37 9.24
CA LEU A 33 -6.13 -3.03 10.42
C LEU A 33 -6.98 -4.24 10.84
N ILE A 34 -8.31 -4.12 10.78
CA ILE A 34 -9.22 -5.25 11.04
C ILE A 34 -8.99 -6.35 10.01
N MET A 35 -8.96 -5.99 8.72
CA MET A 35 -8.75 -6.95 7.64
C MET A 35 -7.41 -7.66 7.73
N PHE A 36 -6.32 -6.94 8.04
CA PHE A 36 -5.02 -7.54 8.30
C PHE A 36 -5.07 -8.69 9.31
N ASN A 37 -5.77 -8.51 10.43
CA ASN A 37 -5.90 -9.55 11.45
C ASN A 37 -6.73 -10.75 10.95
N ILE A 38 -7.82 -10.48 10.24
CA ILE A 38 -8.69 -11.52 9.65
C ILE A 38 -7.91 -12.34 8.61
N GLU A 39 -7.21 -11.66 7.70
CA GLU A 39 -6.43 -12.25 6.61
C GLU A 39 -5.21 -13.03 7.10
N ILE A 40 -4.48 -12.54 8.13
CA ILE A 40 -3.38 -13.32 8.72
C ILE A 40 -3.91 -14.63 9.33
N VAL A 41 -4.94 -14.54 10.18
CA VAL A 41 -5.48 -15.72 10.86
C VAL A 41 -6.09 -16.68 9.85
N GLY A 42 -6.85 -16.12 8.91
CA GLY A 42 -7.48 -16.82 7.80
C GLY A 42 -6.51 -17.51 6.87
N GLY A 43 -5.49 -16.80 6.41
CA GLY A 43 -4.46 -17.33 5.52
C GLY A 43 -3.64 -18.44 6.15
N LEU A 44 -3.34 -18.33 7.45
CA LEU A 44 -2.70 -19.42 8.20
C LEU A 44 -3.62 -20.63 8.35
N TYR A 45 -4.88 -20.42 8.74
CA TYR A 45 -5.86 -21.48 8.92
C TYR A 45 -6.18 -22.20 7.61
N ALA A 46 -6.43 -21.44 6.54
CA ALA A 46 -6.72 -21.96 5.22
C ALA A 46 -5.46 -22.43 4.47
N SER A 47 -4.24 -22.23 5.00
CA SER A 47 -2.97 -22.50 4.30
C SER A 47 -2.84 -21.78 2.94
N SER A 48 -3.45 -20.61 2.79
CA SER A 48 -3.43 -19.81 1.55
C SER A 48 -2.29 -18.80 1.56
N VAL A 49 -1.44 -18.86 0.53
CA VAL A 49 -0.33 -17.91 0.36
C VAL A 49 -0.83 -16.58 -0.17
N SER A 50 -1.89 -16.57 -0.98
CA SER A 50 -2.45 -15.31 -1.50
C SER A 50 -3.17 -14.48 -0.44
N LEU A 51 -3.91 -15.10 0.50
CA LEU A 51 -4.46 -14.40 1.67
C LEU A 51 -3.35 -13.82 2.55
N LEU A 52 -2.29 -14.58 2.81
CA LEU A 52 -1.15 -14.04 3.56
C LEU A 52 -0.55 -12.83 2.82
N ALA A 53 -0.38 -12.92 1.50
CA ALA A 53 0.11 -11.82 0.67
C ALA A 53 -0.73 -10.55 0.84
N ASP A 54 -2.05 -10.69 0.75
CA ASP A 54 -3.02 -9.61 0.89
C ASP A 54 -3.06 -9.03 2.31
N ALA A 55 -2.94 -9.87 3.34
CA ALA A 55 -2.88 -9.44 4.74
C ALA A 55 -1.80 -8.37 4.96
N VAL A 56 -0.60 -8.60 4.44
CA VAL A 56 0.50 -7.64 4.68
C VAL A 56 0.35 -6.39 3.82
N ASP A 57 -0.36 -6.47 2.69
CA ASP A 57 -0.73 -5.25 1.96
C ASP A 57 -1.69 -4.40 2.80
N PHE A 58 -2.72 -5.00 3.41
CA PHE A 58 -3.58 -4.34 4.40
C PHE A 58 -2.79 -3.73 5.57
N ALA A 59 -1.77 -4.41 6.08
CA ALA A 59 -0.90 -3.86 7.11
C ALA A 59 -0.09 -2.65 6.61
N GLY A 60 0.46 -2.75 5.41
CA GLY A 60 1.21 -1.69 4.74
C GLY A 60 0.35 -0.44 4.50
N ASP A 61 -0.91 -0.64 4.10
CA ASP A 61 -1.85 0.43 3.89
C ASP A 61 -2.37 1.05 5.19
N ALA A 62 -2.65 0.24 6.21
CA ALA A 62 -2.94 0.75 7.56
C ALA A 62 -1.79 1.62 8.09
N ALA A 63 -0.55 1.17 7.94
CA ALA A 63 0.64 1.94 8.31
C ALA A 63 0.76 3.23 7.47
N ASN A 64 0.46 3.16 6.18
CA ASN A 64 0.47 4.32 5.29
C ASN A 64 -0.60 5.36 5.66
N TYR A 65 -1.82 4.93 6.03
CA TYR A 65 -2.87 5.82 6.50
C TYR A 65 -2.51 6.42 7.86
N ALA A 66 -1.96 5.63 8.79
CA ALA A 66 -1.48 6.12 10.08
C ALA A 66 -0.40 7.19 9.89
N LEU A 67 0.55 6.95 8.99
CA LEU A 67 1.62 7.88 8.67
C LEU A 67 1.09 9.12 7.97
N SER A 68 0.17 8.97 7.01
CA SER A 68 -0.51 10.09 6.38
C SER A 68 -1.26 10.94 7.40
N LEU A 69 -1.87 10.34 8.42
CA LEU A 69 -2.52 11.04 9.53
C LEU A 69 -1.53 11.71 10.49
N SER A 70 -0.32 11.16 10.64
CA SER A 70 0.73 11.64 11.56
C SER A 70 1.60 12.75 10.96
N VAL A 71 1.85 12.68 9.65
CA VAL A 71 2.79 13.52 8.89
C VAL A 71 2.09 14.74 8.26
N LEU A 72 0.80 14.95 8.57
CA LEU A 72 0.02 16.12 8.14
C LEU A 72 0.66 17.48 8.51
N SER A 73 1.56 17.49 9.49
CA SER A 73 2.31 18.68 9.95
C SER A 73 3.80 18.71 9.54
N LEU A 74 4.30 17.74 8.77
CA LEU A 74 5.73 17.62 8.44
C LEU A 74 6.02 17.87 6.95
N GLY A 75 7.16 18.50 6.67
CA GLY A 75 7.59 18.93 5.33
C GLY A 75 7.89 17.78 4.34
N LEU A 76 8.08 18.13 3.06
CA LEU A 76 8.27 17.20 1.94
C LEU A 76 9.30 16.09 2.20
N LEU A 77 10.39 16.38 2.92
CA LEU A 77 11.44 15.41 3.28
C LEU A 77 10.90 14.23 4.11
N TRP A 78 10.00 14.49 5.07
CA TRP A 78 9.43 13.44 5.92
C TRP A 78 8.44 12.55 5.16
N ARG A 79 7.71 13.12 4.19
CA ARG A 79 6.84 12.35 3.29
C ARG A 79 7.66 11.41 2.38
N ALA A 80 8.79 11.89 1.87
CA ALA A 80 9.68 11.07 1.06
C ALA A 80 10.33 9.94 1.88
N ARG A 81 10.76 10.22 3.13
CA ARG A 81 11.27 9.18 4.05
C ARG A 81 10.20 8.14 4.40
N ALA A 82 8.98 8.58 4.63
CA ALA A 82 7.81 7.72 4.83
C ALA A 82 7.58 6.77 3.66
N ALA A 83 7.55 7.32 2.43
CA ALA A 83 7.42 6.53 1.21
C ALA A 83 8.58 5.53 1.05
N LEU A 84 9.81 5.91 1.42
CA LEU A 84 10.97 5.00 1.40
C LEU A 84 10.77 3.79 2.31
N ILE A 85 10.31 4.00 3.55
CA ILE A 85 10.01 2.92 4.49
C ILE A 85 8.93 2.01 3.91
N LYS A 86 7.83 2.57 3.40
CA LYS A 86 6.76 1.79 2.74
C LYS A 86 7.31 0.93 1.61
N GLY A 87 8.07 1.53 0.69
CA GLY A 87 8.67 0.82 -0.43
C GLY A 87 9.61 -0.32 0.02
N MET A 88 10.46 -0.09 1.02
CA MET A 88 11.33 -1.14 1.57
C MET A 88 10.53 -2.27 2.22
N THR A 89 9.48 -1.96 3.00
CA THR A 89 8.63 -2.97 3.63
C THR A 89 7.85 -3.80 2.60
N MET A 90 7.27 -3.17 1.57
CA MET A 90 6.60 -3.86 0.47
C MET A 90 7.57 -4.76 -0.31
N GLY A 91 8.80 -4.29 -0.56
CA GLY A 91 9.81 -5.07 -1.28
C GLY A 91 10.28 -6.28 -0.49
N ALA A 92 10.61 -6.09 0.80
CA ALA A 92 10.98 -7.19 1.70
C ALA A 92 9.86 -8.21 1.78
N TYR A 93 8.62 -7.76 1.91
CA TYR A 93 7.47 -8.64 1.98
C TYR A 93 7.19 -9.38 0.67
N GLY A 94 7.22 -8.70 -0.47
CA GLY A 94 7.06 -9.35 -1.77
C GLY A 94 8.09 -10.46 -1.97
N LEU A 95 9.34 -10.26 -1.55
CA LEU A 95 10.36 -11.32 -1.55
C LEU A 95 10.04 -12.47 -0.59
N LEU A 96 9.50 -12.19 0.60
CA LEU A 96 9.03 -13.22 1.53
C LEU A 96 7.90 -14.05 0.93
N VAL A 97 6.93 -13.41 0.25
CA VAL A 97 5.83 -14.11 -0.44
C VAL A 97 6.36 -14.96 -1.59
N VAL A 98 7.33 -14.47 -2.37
CA VAL A 98 8.00 -15.27 -3.41
C VAL A 98 8.64 -16.52 -2.80
N GLY A 99 9.40 -16.35 -1.70
CA GLY A 99 10.01 -17.47 -0.98
C GLY A 99 8.96 -18.46 -0.43
N LYS A 100 7.88 -17.95 0.15
CA LYS A 100 6.77 -18.76 0.66
C LYS A 100 6.03 -19.49 -0.45
N THR A 101 5.82 -18.84 -1.59
CA THR A 101 5.20 -19.41 -2.80
C THR A 101 6.07 -20.53 -3.35
N ALA A 102 7.38 -20.33 -3.46
CA ALA A 102 8.33 -21.36 -3.88
C ALA A 102 8.34 -22.55 -2.90
N TRP A 103 8.38 -22.29 -1.59
CA TRP A 103 8.28 -23.35 -0.59
C TRP A 103 6.96 -24.12 -0.68
N ALA A 104 5.84 -23.42 -0.77
CA ALA A 104 4.52 -24.00 -0.87
C ALA A 104 4.33 -24.76 -2.20
N SER A 105 4.99 -24.36 -3.28
CA SER A 105 4.99 -25.08 -4.57
C SER A 105 5.70 -26.43 -4.54
N LEU A 106 6.50 -26.70 -3.50
CA LEU A 106 7.16 -27.99 -3.28
C LEU A 106 6.44 -28.77 -2.19
N TYR A 107 6.23 -28.15 -1.01
CA TYR A 107 5.83 -28.83 0.22
C TYR A 107 4.43 -28.45 0.76
N GLY A 108 3.74 -27.47 0.15
CA GLY A 108 2.44 -26.98 0.63
C GLY A 108 1.25 -27.90 0.30
N SER A 109 0.21 -27.88 1.11
CA SER A 109 -1.08 -28.50 0.77
C SER A 109 -1.95 -27.54 -0.06
N ALA A 110 -3.03 -28.06 -0.66
CA ALA A 110 -4.08 -27.21 -1.21
C ALA A 110 -4.74 -26.40 -0.09
N PRO A 111 -5.04 -25.11 -0.31
CA PRO A 111 -5.71 -24.32 0.71
C PRO A 111 -7.18 -24.72 0.86
N GLU A 112 -7.75 -24.41 2.02
CA GLU A 112 -9.18 -24.64 2.28
C GLU A 112 -10.01 -23.58 1.53
N ALA A 113 -10.67 -24.02 0.45
CA ALA A 113 -11.27 -23.13 -0.53
C ALA A 113 -12.42 -22.28 0.02
N TYR A 114 -13.23 -22.79 0.97
CA TYR A 114 -14.37 -22.05 1.49
C TYR A 114 -13.92 -20.90 2.39
N THR A 115 -12.99 -21.13 3.32
CA THR A 115 -12.41 -20.07 4.15
C THR A 115 -11.66 -19.07 3.29
N MET A 116 -10.86 -19.54 2.33
CA MET A 116 -10.13 -18.68 1.40
C MET A 116 -11.08 -17.74 0.63
N GLY A 117 -12.14 -18.29 0.05
CA GLY A 117 -13.11 -17.53 -0.73
C GLY A 117 -13.97 -16.59 0.13
N LEU A 118 -14.37 -17.02 1.34
CA LEU A 118 -15.15 -16.19 2.26
C LEU A 118 -14.33 -14.98 2.72
N ILE A 119 -13.08 -15.19 3.10
CA ILE A 119 -12.21 -14.10 3.55
C ILE A 119 -11.91 -13.16 2.39
N GLY A 120 -11.57 -13.68 1.21
CA GLY A 120 -11.40 -12.86 0.01
C GLY A 120 -12.63 -12.03 -0.35
N LEU A 121 -13.84 -12.56 -0.12
CA LEU A 121 -15.09 -11.80 -0.30
C LEU A 121 -15.25 -10.67 0.73
N VAL A 122 -14.95 -10.96 2.00
CA VAL A 122 -14.98 -9.93 3.06
C VAL A 122 -13.96 -8.83 2.77
N ALA A 123 -12.75 -9.20 2.33
CA ALA A 123 -11.70 -8.28 1.92
C ALA A 123 -12.12 -7.41 0.73
N LEU A 124 -12.73 -8.01 -0.29
CA LEU A 124 -13.27 -7.29 -1.43
C LEU A 124 -14.31 -6.25 -1.00
N VAL A 125 -15.24 -6.62 -0.11
CA VAL A 125 -16.27 -5.68 0.39
C VAL A 125 -15.61 -4.54 1.18
N ALA A 126 -14.63 -4.86 2.03
CA ALA A 126 -13.89 -3.86 2.81
C ALA A 126 -13.17 -2.86 1.90
N ASN A 127 -12.36 -3.33 0.96
CA ASN A 127 -11.59 -2.48 0.05
C ASN A 127 -12.48 -1.73 -0.94
N LEU A 128 -13.55 -2.34 -1.45
CA LEU A 128 -14.50 -1.65 -2.31
C LEU A 128 -15.22 -0.53 -1.56
N SER A 129 -15.59 -0.75 -0.29
CA SER A 129 -16.21 0.27 0.56
C SER A 129 -15.26 1.45 0.79
N VAL A 130 -13.98 1.18 1.05
CA VAL A 130 -12.94 2.21 1.20
C VAL A 130 -12.72 2.95 -0.13
N ALA A 131 -12.64 2.24 -1.26
CA ALA A 131 -12.46 2.82 -2.59
C ALA A 131 -13.64 3.72 -2.98
N ILE A 132 -14.88 3.31 -2.70
CA ILE A 132 -16.08 4.11 -2.95
C ILE A 132 -16.09 5.36 -2.07
N MET A 133 -15.77 5.23 -0.78
CA MET A 133 -15.66 6.37 0.13
C MET A 133 -14.61 7.39 -0.34
N LEU A 134 -13.48 6.89 -0.86
CA LEU A 134 -12.39 7.70 -1.39
C LEU A 134 -12.64 8.22 -2.82
N TYR A 135 -13.63 7.68 -3.53
CA TYR A 135 -13.91 8.05 -4.93
C TYR A 135 -14.20 9.53 -5.12
N ARG A 136 -14.82 10.19 -4.14
CA ARG A 136 -15.07 11.64 -4.16
C ARG A 136 -13.78 12.49 -4.15
N PHE A 137 -12.65 11.89 -3.81
CA PHE A 137 -11.34 12.52 -3.71
C PHE A 137 -10.40 12.16 -4.86
N ARG A 138 -10.88 11.40 -5.85
CA ARG A 138 -10.07 10.92 -7.00
C ARG A 138 -9.50 12.05 -7.86
N ASP A 139 -10.20 13.18 -7.92
CA ASP A 139 -9.84 14.38 -8.69
C ASP A 139 -9.05 15.38 -7.82
N GLY A 140 -8.67 14.98 -6.59
CA GLY A 140 -7.86 15.77 -5.68
C GLY A 140 -6.38 15.80 -6.06
N ASP A 141 -5.54 16.19 -5.10
CA ASP A 141 -4.09 16.20 -5.30
C ASP A 141 -3.52 14.80 -5.57
N ALA A 142 -2.23 14.74 -5.94
CA ALA A 142 -1.57 13.48 -6.26
C ALA A 142 -1.63 12.46 -5.11
N ASN A 143 -1.66 12.92 -3.85
CA ASN A 143 -1.73 12.05 -2.68
C ASN A 143 -3.14 11.43 -2.53
N MET A 144 -4.19 12.23 -2.66
CA MET A 144 -5.59 11.79 -2.61
C MET A 144 -5.91 10.80 -3.73
N ARG A 145 -5.43 11.10 -4.95
CA ARG A 145 -5.58 10.20 -6.11
C ARG A 145 -4.82 8.89 -5.92
N SER A 146 -3.61 8.95 -5.38
CA SER A 146 -2.78 7.76 -5.10
C SER A 146 -3.47 6.82 -4.11
N VAL A 147 -3.99 7.35 -3.01
CA VAL A 147 -4.72 6.58 -1.99
C VAL A 147 -5.97 5.90 -2.56
N TRP A 148 -6.72 6.61 -3.41
CA TRP A 148 -7.87 6.01 -4.10
C TRP A 148 -7.47 4.88 -5.07
N LEU A 149 -6.39 5.09 -5.85
CA LEU A 149 -5.89 4.08 -6.78
C LEU A 149 -5.40 2.81 -6.06
N CYS A 150 -4.80 2.94 -4.88
CA CYS A 150 -4.36 1.82 -4.05
C CYS A 150 -5.55 0.94 -3.68
N SER A 151 -6.53 1.51 -2.98
CA SER A 151 -7.73 0.78 -2.54
C SER A 151 -8.52 0.13 -3.70
N ARG A 152 -8.52 0.75 -4.88
CA ARG A 152 -9.09 0.16 -6.10
C ARG A 152 -8.29 -1.05 -6.59
N ASN A 153 -6.97 -0.97 -6.58
CA ASN A 153 -6.11 -2.08 -6.99
C ASN A 153 -6.23 -3.26 -6.01
N ASP A 154 -6.34 -2.99 -4.71
CA ASP A 154 -6.54 -4.03 -3.69
C ASP A 154 -7.85 -4.78 -3.94
N SER A 155 -8.91 -4.07 -4.32
CA SER A 155 -10.18 -4.70 -4.72
C SER A 155 -10.02 -5.66 -5.92
N ILE A 156 -9.13 -5.34 -6.86
CA ILE A 156 -8.82 -6.24 -7.99
C ILE A 156 -8.08 -7.49 -7.49
N VAL A 157 -7.14 -7.31 -6.55
CA VAL A 157 -6.43 -8.43 -5.92
C VAL A 157 -7.39 -9.34 -5.15
N ASN A 158 -8.30 -8.78 -4.35
CA ASN A 158 -9.30 -9.57 -3.63
C ASN A 158 -10.20 -10.36 -4.59
N LEU A 159 -10.57 -9.77 -5.74
CA LEU A 159 -11.29 -10.50 -6.77
C LEU A 159 -10.46 -11.67 -7.34
N MET A 160 -9.16 -11.47 -7.59
CA MET A 160 -8.28 -12.56 -8.02
C MET A 160 -8.21 -13.68 -6.97
N ILE A 161 -8.17 -13.35 -5.68
CA ILE A 161 -8.18 -14.32 -4.58
C ILE A 161 -9.48 -15.13 -4.57
N ILE A 162 -10.64 -14.48 -4.74
CA ILE A 162 -11.93 -15.19 -4.85
C ILE A 162 -11.93 -16.15 -6.05
N LEU A 163 -11.42 -15.70 -7.20
CA LEU A 163 -11.30 -16.56 -8.39
C LEU A 163 -10.34 -17.72 -8.16
N ALA A 164 -9.24 -17.51 -7.44
CA ALA A 164 -8.34 -18.58 -7.04
C ALA A 164 -9.01 -19.56 -6.08
N ALA A 165 -9.81 -19.10 -5.13
CA ALA A 165 -10.57 -19.97 -4.23
C ALA A 165 -11.54 -20.87 -5.01
N LEU A 166 -12.24 -20.33 -6.01
CA LEU A 166 -13.08 -21.12 -6.92
C LEU A 166 -12.25 -22.12 -7.73
N GLY A 167 -11.05 -21.72 -8.18
CA GLY A 167 -10.11 -22.62 -8.86
C GLY A 167 -9.62 -23.74 -7.95
N VAL A 168 -9.33 -23.47 -6.68
CA VAL A 168 -8.94 -24.48 -5.68
C VAL A 168 -10.12 -25.40 -5.41
N LEU A 169 -11.34 -24.89 -5.29
CA LEU A 169 -12.54 -25.71 -5.09
C LEU A 169 -12.76 -26.69 -6.25
N GLY A 170 -12.50 -26.26 -7.49
CA GLY A 170 -12.68 -27.11 -8.67
C GLY A 170 -11.52 -28.04 -8.98
N THR A 171 -10.28 -27.66 -8.65
CA THR A 171 -9.07 -28.45 -8.97
C THR A 171 -8.56 -29.27 -7.80
N GLU A 172 -8.94 -28.92 -6.58
CA GLU A 172 -8.40 -29.45 -5.31
C GLU A 172 -6.87 -29.33 -5.21
N THR A 173 -6.29 -28.36 -5.94
CA THR A 173 -4.84 -28.13 -5.96
C THR A 173 -4.45 -26.76 -5.42
N ARG A 174 -3.20 -26.63 -4.99
CA ARG A 174 -2.61 -25.37 -4.52
C ARG A 174 -2.30 -24.35 -5.63
N TRP A 175 -2.29 -24.77 -6.89
CA TRP A 175 -1.77 -23.96 -7.99
C TRP A 175 -2.52 -22.65 -8.25
N PRO A 176 -3.87 -22.58 -8.16
CA PRO A 176 -4.58 -21.31 -8.34
C PRO A 176 -4.20 -20.26 -7.29
N ASP A 177 -4.06 -20.66 -6.03
CA ASP A 177 -3.61 -19.78 -4.93
C ASP A 177 -2.16 -19.30 -5.14
N LEU A 178 -1.25 -20.21 -5.48
CA LEU A 178 0.16 -19.87 -5.72
C LEU A 178 0.34 -18.96 -6.94
N PHE A 179 -0.48 -19.14 -7.98
CA PHE A 179 -0.47 -18.25 -9.14
C PHE A 179 -0.84 -16.81 -8.74
N VAL A 180 -1.92 -16.64 -7.98
CA VAL A 180 -2.33 -15.31 -7.50
C VAL A 180 -1.29 -14.73 -6.55
N ALA A 181 -0.75 -15.52 -5.62
CA ALA A 181 0.34 -15.08 -4.74
C ALA A 181 1.58 -14.61 -5.52
N ALA A 182 1.95 -15.30 -6.60
CA ALA A 182 3.05 -14.90 -7.47
C ALA A 182 2.76 -13.58 -8.19
N VAL A 183 1.53 -13.36 -8.67
CA VAL A 183 1.12 -12.10 -9.29
C VAL A 183 1.17 -10.96 -8.28
N VAL A 184 0.56 -11.12 -7.10
CA VAL A 184 0.50 -10.10 -6.05
C VAL A 184 1.91 -9.73 -5.57
N SER A 185 2.76 -10.72 -5.31
CA SER A 185 4.15 -10.46 -4.90
C SER A 185 5.00 -9.80 -5.99
N GLY A 186 4.81 -10.17 -7.27
CA GLY A 186 5.46 -9.51 -8.39
C GLY A 186 5.07 -8.04 -8.52
N LEU A 187 3.78 -7.73 -8.37
CA LEU A 187 3.28 -6.36 -8.33
C LEU A 187 3.87 -5.59 -7.14
N ALA A 188 3.86 -6.18 -5.95
CA ALA A 188 4.40 -5.56 -4.74
C ALA A 188 5.90 -5.22 -4.87
N ILE A 189 6.71 -6.14 -5.41
CA ILE A 189 8.14 -5.89 -5.67
C ILE A 189 8.32 -4.79 -6.70
N SER A 190 7.56 -4.81 -7.79
CA SER A 190 7.65 -3.76 -8.82
C SER A 190 7.30 -2.38 -8.24
N SER A 191 6.21 -2.30 -7.47
CA SER A 191 5.78 -1.07 -6.81
C SER A 191 6.81 -0.59 -5.78
N ALA A 192 7.37 -1.51 -5.00
CA ALA A 192 8.43 -1.23 -4.04
C ALA A 192 9.65 -0.57 -4.68
N ILE A 193 10.13 -1.12 -5.80
CA ILE A 193 11.28 -0.56 -6.54
C ILE A 193 10.96 0.86 -7.01
N SER A 194 9.80 1.06 -7.65
CA SER A 194 9.40 2.38 -8.13
C SER A 194 9.30 3.40 -7.00
N ILE A 195 8.67 3.04 -5.88
CA ILE A 195 8.51 3.91 -4.71
C ILE A 195 9.87 4.25 -4.09
N VAL A 196 10.76 3.26 -3.90
CA VAL A 196 12.09 3.47 -3.31
C VAL A 196 12.93 4.42 -4.18
N VAL A 197 12.91 4.23 -5.50
CA VAL A 197 13.64 5.10 -6.44
C VAL A 197 13.10 6.52 -6.37
N GLN A 198 11.77 6.70 -6.45
CA GLN A 198 11.12 8.01 -6.35
C GLN A 198 11.46 8.71 -5.03
N ALA A 199 11.30 8.02 -3.91
CA ALA A 199 11.55 8.57 -2.57
C ALA A 199 13.00 9.01 -2.39
N ARG A 200 13.98 8.26 -2.92
CA ARG A 200 15.40 8.64 -2.87
C ARG A 200 15.67 9.92 -3.67
N HIS A 201 15.06 10.07 -4.85
CA HIS A 201 15.17 11.29 -5.64
C HIS A 201 14.57 12.50 -4.92
N GLU A 202 13.40 12.35 -4.28
CA GLU A 202 12.74 13.40 -3.53
C GLU A 202 13.56 13.83 -2.30
N ILE A 203 14.12 12.87 -1.55
CA ILE A 203 15.02 13.15 -0.42
C ILE A 203 16.26 13.93 -0.89
N ALA A 204 16.94 13.45 -1.93
CA ALA A 204 18.14 14.10 -2.45
C ALA A 204 17.85 15.52 -2.98
N THR A 205 16.66 15.75 -3.53
CA THR A 205 16.24 17.06 -4.01
C THR A 205 15.95 18.00 -2.84
N ALA A 206 15.21 17.53 -1.83
CA ALA A 206 14.90 18.31 -0.62
C ALA A 206 16.17 18.70 0.16
N GLU A 207 17.15 17.80 0.27
CA GLU A 207 18.45 18.09 0.90
C GLU A 207 19.25 19.15 0.13
N LYS A 208 19.27 19.09 -1.21
CA LYS A 208 19.91 20.12 -2.05
C LYS A 208 19.23 21.49 -1.90
N THR A 209 17.90 21.53 -1.89
CA THR A 209 17.15 22.78 -1.68
C THR A 209 17.49 23.39 -0.32
N ALA A 210 17.52 22.58 0.74
CA ALA A 210 17.88 23.03 2.08
C ALA A 210 19.30 23.61 2.16
N LEU A 211 20.25 23.00 1.43
CA LEU A 211 21.65 23.47 1.39
C LEU A 211 21.83 24.77 0.57
N SER A 212 20.91 25.07 -0.35
CA SER A 212 20.97 26.23 -1.25
C SER A 212 20.30 27.50 -0.71
N LEU A 213 19.62 27.44 0.44
CA LEU A 213 18.99 28.61 1.05
C LEU A 213 20.07 29.56 1.62
N PRO A 214 20.13 30.83 1.20
CA PRO A 214 21.08 31.79 1.77
C PRO A 214 20.74 32.01 3.24
N VAL A 215 21.64 31.59 4.14
CA VAL A 215 21.57 31.92 5.56
C VAL A 215 21.84 33.41 5.70
N THR A 216 20.79 34.23 5.63
CA THR A 216 20.87 35.65 5.98
C THR A 216 20.90 35.74 7.50
N VAL A 217 22.09 35.62 8.08
CA VAL A 217 22.34 36.04 9.46
C VAL A 217 22.19 37.56 9.47
N LYS A 218 21.03 38.07 9.90
CA LYS A 218 20.94 39.46 10.35
C LYS A 218 21.76 39.55 11.63
N ILE A 219 23.01 39.97 11.50
CA ILE A 219 23.79 40.44 12.65
C ILE A 219 23.12 41.75 13.06
N ASP A 220 22.45 41.74 14.21
CA ASP A 220 21.89 42.94 14.83
C ASP A 220 23.05 43.75 15.42
N GLU A 221 23.64 44.62 14.59
CA GLU A 221 24.53 45.69 15.06
C GLU A 221 23.69 46.86 15.61
N SER A 222 23.09 46.63 16.77
CA SER A 222 22.44 47.69 17.58
C SER A 222 23.19 47.87 18.89
N LYS A 223 24.14 48.80 18.85
CA LYS A 223 24.68 49.69 19.91
C LYS A 223 24.57 49.27 21.38
#